data_AF-A0A955Q3L7-F1
#
_entry.id   AF-A0A955Q3L7-F1
#
_cell.length_a   1.000
_cell.length_b   1.000
_cell.length_c   1.000
_cell.angle_alpha   90.00
_cell.angle_beta   90.00
_cell.angle_gamma   90.00
#
_symmetry.space_group_name_H-M   'P 1'
#
loop_
_entity.id
_entity.type
_entity.pdbx_description
1 polymer ?
#
loop_
_entity_poly.entity_id
_entity_poly.type
_entity_poly.pdbx_seq_one_letter_code
_entity_poly.pdbx_strand_id
1 'polypeptide(L)'
;MQFQDRHVQLAGRIVRAETTTEGVPFKAEWLPFPENTYSGPETRSTPELHLHRLFYMHFPGIVDDDGKRQGNEFLLIGHMAGLEDMVTLQGQTKAIPSFNVQCFHIWKTAGTDLYEFIWMAPLNMRYPPPLEETYCVDQPISKN
;
A
#
# COMPACT_ATOMS: atom_id res chain seq x y z
N MET A 1 -6.78 -18.84 -15.77
CA MET A 1 -5.50 -18.79 -15.03
C MET A 1 -5.86 -18.47 -13.59
N GLN A 2 -5.79 -19.45 -12.69
CA GLN A 2 -6.36 -19.37 -11.34
C GLN A 2 -5.23 -19.01 -10.37
N PHE A 3 -5.19 -17.75 -9.90
CA PHE A 3 -4.19 -17.25 -8.94
C PHE A 3 -4.70 -17.23 -7.50
N GLN A 4 -5.87 -17.83 -7.24
CA GLN A 4 -6.47 -17.90 -5.90
C GLN A 4 -5.47 -18.51 -4.90
N ASP A 5 -5.31 -17.83 -3.77
CA ASP A 5 -4.58 -18.24 -2.55
C ASP A 5 -3.04 -18.11 -2.55
N ARG A 6 -2.41 -17.49 -3.55
CA ARG A 6 -0.98 -17.16 -3.40
C ARG A 6 -0.80 -15.99 -2.44
N HIS A 7 -0.13 -16.26 -1.31
CA HIS A 7 0.36 -15.21 -0.42
C HIS A 7 1.35 -14.32 -1.17
N VAL A 8 1.19 -13.01 -1.01
CA VAL A 8 2.06 -12.00 -1.60
C VAL A 8 2.51 -11.02 -0.53
N GLN A 9 3.70 -10.47 -0.73
CA GLN A 9 4.19 -9.30 -0.03
C GLN A 9 4.34 -8.19 -1.05
N LEU A 10 3.72 -7.05 -0.80
CA LEU A 10 3.74 -5.92 -1.73
C LEU A 10 4.12 -4.64 -0.98
N ALA A 11 4.74 -3.73 -1.71
CA ALA A 11 5.02 -2.39 -1.25
C ALA A 11 4.32 -1.40 -2.18
N GLY A 12 3.86 -0.29 -1.65
CA GLY A 12 3.16 0.68 -2.47
C GLY A 12 2.91 2.03 -1.82
N ARG A 13 2.31 2.91 -2.62
CA ARG A 13 1.86 4.24 -2.23
C ARG A 13 0.37 4.38 -2.51
N ILE A 14 -0.38 4.92 -1.55
CA ILE A 14 -1.81 5.15 -1.69
C ILE A 14 -2.06 6.26 -2.71
N VAL A 15 -2.79 5.94 -3.77
CA VAL A 15 -3.30 6.92 -4.73
C VAL A 15 -4.69 7.39 -4.29
N ARG A 16 -5.52 6.47 -3.79
CA ARG A 16 -6.86 6.75 -3.30
C ARG A 16 -7.31 5.68 -2.32
N ALA A 17 -8.11 6.07 -1.33
CA ALA A 17 -8.78 5.18 -0.40
C ALA A 17 -10.22 5.65 -0.20
N GLU A 18 -11.15 4.72 -0.08
CA GLU A 18 -12.55 5.01 0.20
C GLU A 18 -13.05 4.09 1.31
N THR A 19 -13.93 4.60 2.18
CA THR A 19 -14.56 3.77 3.21
C THR A 19 -15.91 3.28 2.68
N THR A 20 -16.13 1.98 2.72
CA THR A 20 -17.39 1.33 2.36
C THR A 20 -17.95 0.56 3.54
N THR A 21 -19.13 -0.03 3.39
CA THR A 21 -19.71 -0.94 4.40
C THR A 21 -18.95 -2.26 4.53
N GLU A 22 -18.14 -2.62 3.53
CA GLU A 22 -17.43 -3.91 3.46
C GLU A 22 -15.96 -3.81 3.85
N GLY A 23 -15.43 -2.59 4.03
CA GLY A 23 -14.05 -2.34 4.38
C GLY A 23 -13.52 -1.07 3.73
N VAL A 24 -12.23 -1.07 3.44
CA VAL A 24 -11.53 0.04 2.79
C VAL A 24 -10.92 -0.45 1.48
N PRO A 25 -11.54 -0.20 0.32
CA PRO A 25 -10.87 -0.29 -0.96
C PRO A 25 -9.82 0.80 -1.11
N PHE A 26 -8.66 0.40 -1.63
CA PHE A 26 -7.57 1.29 -1.99
C PHE A 26 -7.18 1.08 -3.45
N LYS A 27 -6.81 2.18 -4.09
CA LYS A 27 -6.01 2.18 -5.31
C LYS A 27 -4.61 2.61 -4.94
N ALA A 28 -3.63 1.84 -5.37
CA ALA A 28 -2.23 2.08 -5.03
C ALA A 28 -1.31 1.97 -6.26
N GLU A 29 -0.16 2.60 -6.12
CA GLU A 29 0.97 2.46 -7.02
C GLU A 29 2.00 1.51 -6.40
N TRP A 30 2.55 0.61 -7.20
CA TRP A 30 3.56 -0.37 -6.79
C TRP A 30 4.91 0.31 -6.56
N LEU A 31 5.47 0.11 -5.37
CA LEU A 31 6.84 0.49 -5.05
C LEU A 31 7.72 -0.76 -4.91
N PRO A 32 9.04 -0.66 -5.12
CA PRO A 32 9.98 -1.71 -4.77
C PRO A 32 9.82 -2.14 -3.31
N PHE A 33 9.71 -3.45 -3.09
CA PHE A 33 9.70 -4.00 -1.73
C PHE A 33 11.12 -3.86 -1.14
N PRO A 34 11.27 -3.31 0.07
CA PRO A 34 12.58 -2.99 0.61
C PRO A 34 13.32 -4.25 1.08
N GLU A 35 14.65 -4.21 1.04
CA GLU A 35 15.49 -5.30 1.59
C GLU A 35 15.34 -5.45 3.10
N ASN A 36 15.01 -4.35 3.80
CA ASN A 36 14.69 -4.35 5.22
C ASN A 36 13.39 -3.57 5.46
N THR A 37 12.57 -4.02 6.40
CA THR A 37 11.25 -3.44 6.65
C THR A 37 11.30 -2.15 7.49
N TYR A 38 12.46 -1.77 8.02
CA TYR A 38 12.59 -0.61 8.93
C TYR A 38 12.58 0.73 8.18
N SER A 39 13.05 0.77 6.93
CA SER A 39 13.10 2.00 6.14
C SER A 39 11.86 2.25 5.28
N GLY A 40 10.89 1.33 5.27
CA GLY A 40 9.78 1.31 4.31
C GLY A 40 10.22 1.22 2.84
N PRO A 41 9.29 1.36 1.88
CA PRO A 41 9.55 1.13 0.45
C PRO A 41 10.61 2.06 -0.17
N GLU A 42 11.34 1.58 -1.18
CA GLU A 42 12.29 2.43 -1.90
C GLU A 42 11.57 3.33 -2.91
N THR A 43 11.51 4.62 -2.61
CA THR A 43 10.86 5.67 -3.39
C THR A 43 11.71 6.23 -4.54
N ARG A 44 13.00 5.87 -4.61
CA ARG A 44 13.92 6.30 -5.67
C ARG A 44 13.66 5.57 -6.99
N SER A 45 12.48 5.75 -7.55
CA SER A 45 12.17 5.33 -8.92
C SER A 45 12.16 6.53 -9.86
N THR A 46 12.78 6.37 -11.02
CA THR A 46 12.74 7.34 -12.11
C THR A 46 11.30 7.64 -12.54
N PRO A 47 10.99 8.88 -12.97
CA PRO A 47 9.63 9.34 -13.31
C PRO A 47 8.88 8.48 -14.35
N GLU A 48 9.61 7.68 -15.13
CA GLU A 48 9.09 6.84 -16.21
C GLU A 48 8.32 5.60 -15.71
N LEU A 49 8.40 5.25 -14.42
CA LEU A 49 7.79 4.05 -13.85
C LEU A 49 6.38 4.25 -13.27
N HIS A 50 5.91 5.49 -13.11
CA HIS A 50 4.74 5.81 -12.28
C HIS A 50 3.37 5.39 -12.82
N LEU A 51 3.23 5.20 -14.14
CA LEU A 51 1.92 4.95 -14.77
C LEU A 51 1.63 3.48 -15.06
N HIS A 52 2.60 2.58 -14.91
CA HIS A 52 2.49 1.18 -15.35
C HIS A 52 2.26 0.17 -14.22
N ARG A 53 2.08 0.63 -12.97
CA ARG A 53 2.08 -0.28 -11.81
C ARG A 53 0.95 0.04 -10.81
N LEU A 54 -0.23 0.34 -11.31
CA LEU A 54 -1.40 0.47 -10.44
C LEU A 54 -1.92 -0.90 -10.03
N PHE A 55 -2.49 -0.97 -8.83
CA PHE A 55 -3.22 -2.12 -8.33
C PHE A 55 -4.34 -1.70 -7.38
N TYR A 56 -5.32 -2.57 -7.21
CA TYR A 56 -6.36 -2.43 -6.19
C TYR A 56 -6.07 -3.35 -5.02
N MET A 57 -6.46 -2.92 -3.84
CA MET A 57 -6.41 -3.76 -2.65
C MET A 57 -7.61 -3.47 -1.75
N HIS A 58 -8.13 -4.50 -1.12
CA HIS A 58 -9.26 -4.40 -0.20
C HIS A 58 -8.83 -4.85 1.20
N PHE A 59 -9.02 -3.97 2.18
CA PHE A 59 -8.84 -4.30 3.60
C PHE A 59 -10.22 -4.42 4.27
N PRO A 60 -10.64 -5.61 4.72
CA PRO A 60 -11.95 -5.83 5.32
C PRO A 60 -11.94 -5.45 6.81
N GLY A 61 -11.58 -4.20 7.11
CA GLY A 61 -11.47 -3.68 8.47
C GLY A 61 -11.56 -2.15 8.50
N ILE A 62 -11.27 -1.56 9.66
CA ILE A 62 -11.32 -0.12 9.86
C ILE A 62 -9.90 0.44 9.76
N VAL A 63 -9.76 1.55 9.04
CA VAL A 63 -8.52 2.32 8.89
C VAL A 63 -8.87 3.76 9.21
N ASP A 64 -8.10 4.39 10.09
CA ASP A 64 -8.31 5.79 10.43
C ASP A 64 -8.06 6.72 9.24
N ASP A 65 -8.58 7.94 9.34
CA ASP A 65 -8.51 8.91 8.25
C ASP A 65 -7.08 9.28 7.87
N ASP A 66 -6.14 9.30 8.83
CA ASP A 66 -4.75 9.59 8.53
C ASP A 66 -4.06 8.41 7.81
N GLY A 67 -4.41 7.16 8.14
CA GLY A 67 -3.92 5.97 7.44
C GLY A 67 -4.39 5.88 5.98
N LYS A 68 -5.55 6.45 5.66
CA LYS A 68 -6.15 6.45 4.31
C LYS A 68 -5.62 7.55 3.38
N ARG A 69 -4.75 8.44 3.86
CA ARG A 69 -4.34 9.63 3.09
C ARG A 69 -3.56 9.25 1.83
N GLN A 70 -3.86 9.96 0.75
CA GLN A 70 -3.09 9.89 -0.48
C GLN A 70 -1.61 10.20 -0.19
N GLY A 71 -0.73 9.44 -0.82
CA GLY A 71 0.71 9.59 -0.70
C GLY A 71 1.33 8.82 0.46
N ASN A 72 0.53 8.28 1.38
CA ASN A 72 1.02 7.34 2.39
C ASN A 72 1.65 6.11 1.74
N GLU A 73 2.73 5.64 2.33
CA GLU A 73 3.48 4.48 1.85
C GLU A 73 3.22 3.29 2.77
N PHE A 74 3.28 2.09 2.21
CA PHE A 74 2.93 0.90 2.96
C PHE A 74 3.69 -0.35 2.50
N LEU A 75 3.74 -1.32 3.41
CA LEU A 75 3.94 -2.72 3.10
C LEU A 75 2.66 -3.48 3.42
N LEU A 76 2.34 -4.50 2.63
CA LEU A 76 1.22 -5.39 2.92
C LEU A 76 1.57 -6.85 2.73
N ILE A 77 0.79 -7.68 3.39
CA ILE A 77 0.71 -9.13 3.19
C ILE A 77 -0.75 -9.46 2.89
N GLY A 78 -0.96 -10.28 1.88
CA GLY A 78 -2.31 -10.63 1.44
C GLY A 78 -2.31 -11.73 0.38
N HIS A 79 -3.42 -11.84 -0.34
CA HIS A 79 -3.56 -12.76 -1.47
C HIS A 79 -4.09 -12.05 -2.70
N MET A 80 -3.74 -12.55 -3.88
CA MET A 80 -4.33 -12.09 -5.14
C MET A 80 -5.81 -12.48 -5.19
N ALA A 81 -6.69 -11.49 -5.31
CA ALA A 81 -8.13 -11.68 -5.47
C ALA A 81 -8.50 -11.90 -6.94
N GLY A 82 -7.73 -11.31 -7.87
CA GLY A 82 -7.93 -11.49 -9.31
C GLY A 82 -7.43 -10.30 -10.11
N LEU A 83 -8.12 -10.03 -11.22
CA LEU A 83 -7.94 -8.84 -12.03
C LEU A 83 -9.26 -8.04 -11.99
N GLU A 84 -9.18 -6.78 -11.56
CA GLU A 84 -10.28 -5.80 -11.55
C GLU A 84 -10.06 -4.75 -12.63
N ASP A 85 -11.14 -4.03 -12.98
CA ASP A 85 -11.20 -2.83 -13.82
C ASP A 85 -10.35 -2.81 -15.10
N MET A 86 -11.03 -2.54 -16.20
CA MET A 86 -10.40 -2.18 -17.46
C MET A 86 -9.96 -0.71 -17.43
N VAL A 87 -8.70 -0.45 -17.07
CA VAL A 87 -8.17 0.93 -17.06
C VAL A 87 -7.48 1.23 -18.39
N THR A 88 -7.91 2.31 -19.04
CA THR A 88 -7.25 2.81 -20.25
C THR A 88 -6.00 3.59 -19.85
N LEU A 89 -4.84 2.99 -20.09
CA LEU A 89 -3.53 3.62 -19.93
C LEU A 89 -2.91 3.79 -21.32
N GLN A 90 -2.61 5.03 -21.72
CA GLN A 90 -2.01 5.35 -23.02
C GLN A 90 -2.79 4.74 -24.22
N GLY A 91 -4.12 4.75 -24.16
CA GLY A 91 -4.98 4.20 -25.21
C GLY A 91 -5.10 2.66 -25.23
N GLN A 92 -4.43 1.96 -24.30
CA GLN A 92 -4.60 0.52 -24.10
C GLN A 92 -5.42 0.25 -22.85
N THR A 93 -6.48 -0.55 -23.02
CA THR A 93 -7.27 -1.04 -21.91
C THR A 93 -6.56 -2.23 -21.27
N LYS A 94 -6.15 -2.09 -20.00
CA LYS A 94 -5.49 -3.15 -19.24
C LYS A 94 -6.28 -3.46 -17.97
N ALA A 95 -6.41 -4.75 -17.68
CA ALA A 95 -6.91 -5.21 -16.40
C ALA A 95 -5.84 -4.97 -15.31
N ILE A 96 -6.27 -4.53 -14.14
CA ILE A 96 -5.41 -4.18 -13.01
C ILE A 96 -5.50 -5.30 -11.95
N PRO A 97 -4.39 -5.75 -11.35
CA PRO A 97 -4.46 -6.76 -10.30
C PRO A 97 -5.16 -6.24 -9.03
N SER A 98 -5.94 -7.11 -8.40
CA SER A 98 -6.63 -6.87 -7.13
C SER A 98 -6.16 -7.84 -6.05
N PHE A 99 -6.08 -7.37 -4.81
CA PHE A 99 -5.57 -8.12 -3.67
C PHE A 99 -6.48 -7.99 -2.43
N ASN A 100 -6.66 -9.08 -1.71
CA ASN A 100 -7.25 -9.07 -0.37
C ASN A 100 -6.13 -8.92 0.66
N VAL A 101 -6.18 -7.85 1.46
CA VAL A 101 -5.18 -7.52 2.47
C VAL A 101 -5.47 -8.29 3.76
N GLN A 102 -4.47 -9.00 4.27
CA GLN A 102 -4.52 -9.59 5.62
C GLN A 102 -3.96 -8.62 6.65
N CYS A 103 -2.77 -8.09 6.40
CA CYS A 103 -2.11 -7.11 7.23
C CYS A 103 -1.45 -6.08 6.34
N PHE A 104 -1.44 -4.83 6.78
CA PHE A 104 -0.66 -3.80 6.13
C PHE A 104 -0.14 -2.80 7.17
N HIS A 105 1.09 -2.38 6.95
CA HIS A 105 1.79 -1.42 7.77
C HIS A 105 1.96 -0.15 6.95
N ILE A 106 1.49 0.97 7.48
CA ILE A 106 1.46 2.26 6.80
C ILE A 106 2.40 3.23 7.50
N TRP A 107 3.23 3.90 6.71
CA TRP A 107 3.85 5.15 7.09
C TRP A 107 2.98 6.31 6.61
N LYS A 108 2.52 7.15 7.53
CA LYS A 108 1.63 8.29 7.30
C LYS A 108 2.42 9.48 6.71
N THR A 109 3.05 9.24 5.57
CA THR A 109 3.99 10.15 4.90
C THR A 109 3.29 11.25 4.10
N ALA A 110 2.01 11.06 3.73
CA ALA A 110 1.21 11.99 2.94
C ALA A 110 1.93 12.50 1.66
N GLY A 111 2.78 11.67 1.05
CA GLY A 111 3.51 11.97 -0.18
C GLY A 111 4.92 12.55 0.02
N THR A 112 5.36 12.78 1.26
CA THR A 112 6.76 13.07 1.56
C THR A 112 7.56 11.77 1.54
N ASP A 113 8.74 11.77 0.92
CA ASP A 113 9.57 10.58 0.81
C ASP A 113 10.06 10.11 2.20
N LEU A 114 9.95 8.82 2.51
CA LEU A 114 10.46 8.23 3.77
C LEU A 114 11.93 8.56 4.01
N TYR A 115 12.77 8.59 2.97
CA TYR A 115 14.17 8.97 3.08
C TYR A 115 14.36 10.43 3.48
N GLU A 116 13.48 11.34 3.08
CA GLU A 116 13.57 12.74 3.51
C GLU A 116 13.43 12.85 5.04
N PHE A 117 12.56 12.05 5.66
CA PHE A 117 12.47 11.98 7.13
C PHE A 117 13.75 11.44 7.76
N ILE A 118 14.37 10.40 7.18
CA ILE A 118 15.60 9.79 7.70
C ILE A 118 16.79 10.76 7.60
N TRP A 119 16.95 11.47 6.49
CA TRP A 119 18.04 12.43 6.29
C TRP A 119 17.87 13.71 7.11
N MET A 120 16.64 14.07 7.48
CA MET A 120 16.35 15.26 8.28
C MET A 120 16.39 15.00 9.79
N ALA A 121 16.27 13.74 10.22
CA ALA A 121 16.33 13.36 11.63
C ALA A 121 17.65 13.73 12.36
N PRO A 122 18.86 13.59 11.78
CA PRO A 122 20.10 13.90 12.50
C PRO A 122 20.47 15.39 12.52
N LEU A 123 19.85 16.25 11.69
CA LEU A 123 20.27 17.66 11.58
C LEU A 123 19.61 18.57 12.61
N ASN A 124 18.44 18.21 13.12
CA ASN A 124 17.66 18.97 14.09
C ASN A 124 16.32 18.25 14.26
N MET A 125 15.90 17.97 15.51
CA MET A 125 14.65 17.24 15.89
C MET A 125 13.33 17.91 15.43
N ARG A 126 13.33 18.70 14.36
CA ARG A 126 12.23 19.48 13.82
C ARG A 126 11.31 18.67 12.90
N TYR A 127 11.75 17.50 12.47
CA TYR A 127 10.98 16.57 11.64
C TYR A 127 11.00 15.19 12.29
N PRO A 128 10.01 14.88 13.15
CA PRO A 128 9.87 13.53 13.70
C PRO A 128 9.68 12.53 12.55
N PRO A 129 10.05 11.24 12.76
CA PRO A 129 9.70 10.19 11.80
C PRO A 129 8.18 10.20 11.55
N PRO A 130 7.73 9.76 10.37
CA PRO A 130 6.30 9.71 10.10
C PRO A 130 5.63 8.79 11.13
N LEU A 131 4.41 9.14 11.52
CA LEU A 131 3.60 8.23 12.30
C LEU A 131 3.38 6.94 11.50
N GLU A 132 3.54 5.81 12.15
CA GLU A 132 3.38 4.50 11.53
C GLU A 132 2.36 3.66 12.28
N GLU A 133 1.60 2.85 11.55
CA GLU A 133 0.53 2.03 12.12
C GLU A 133 0.34 0.74 11.33
N THR A 134 0.10 -0.35 12.06
CA THR A 134 -0.19 -1.66 11.47
C THR A 134 -1.63 -2.02 11.70
N TYR A 135 -2.32 -2.37 10.62
CA TYR A 135 -3.68 -2.87 10.66
C TYR A 135 -3.68 -4.31 10.15
N CYS A 136 -4.29 -5.19 10.92
CA CYS A 136 -4.47 -6.58 10.54
C CYS A 136 -5.94 -6.94 10.66
N VAL A 137 -6.40 -7.81 9.77
CA VAL A 137 -7.69 -8.48 9.95
C VAL A 137 -7.58 -9.35 11.19
N ASP A 138 -8.52 -9.21 12.11
CA ASP A 138 -8.65 -10.17 13.20
C ASP A 138 -8.94 -11.53 12.58
N GLN A 139 -7.98 -12.45 12.62
CA GLN A 139 -8.26 -13.83 12.26
C GLN A 139 -9.31 -14.36 13.23
N PRO A 140 -10.41 -14.98 12.78
CA PRO A 140 -11.20 -15.77 13.71
C PRO A 140 -10.25 -16.83 14.28
N ILE A 141 -10.02 -16.78 15.60
CA ILE A 141 -9.32 -17.85 16.30
C ILE A 141 -10.14 -19.12 16.04
N SER A 142 -9.67 -20.00 15.15
CA SER A 142 -10.30 -21.30 14.98
C SER A 142 -10.04 -22.08 16.27
N LYS A 143 -10.99 -22.04 17.19
CA LYS A 143 -11.09 -23.02 18.25
C LYS A 143 -11.52 -24.33 17.58
N ASN A 144 -10.54 -25.16 17.24
CA ASN A 144 -10.74 -26.60 17.16
C ASN A 144 -10.61 -27.17 18.57
#